data_AF-A0A956GJC3-F1
#
_entry.id   AF-A0A956GJC3-F1
#
_cell.length_a   1.000
_cell.length_b   1.000
_cell.length_c   1.000
_cell.angle_alpha   90.00
_cell.angle_beta   90.00
_cell.angle_gamma   90.00
#
_symmetry.space_group_name_H-M   'P 1'
#
loop_
_entity.id
_entity.type
_entity.pdbx_description
1 polymer ?
#
loop_
_entity_poly.entity_id
_entity_poly.type
_entity_poly.pdbx_seq_one_letter_code
_entity_poly.pdbx_strand_id
1 'polypeptide(L)'
;MSLGHSIDRVDYDQLVAEAQRRIAARSRGQWTMHGPVDPGITLLELYAWLLDQRVYRADRTPEPMVQAILGVLGEGLAPARAAGVVLELSPPGPRRLGRFAVQVARRPELTFTTRRAIAVAPVDAIELQTWEGDRTADLGRRPVPLLRADGAAAEAT
;
A
#
# COMPACT_ATOMS: atom_id res chain seq x y z
N MET A 1 1.89 -9.59 -8.36
CA MET A 1 1.31 -10.92 -8.14
C MET A 1 -0.15 -10.84 -8.57
N SER A 2 -0.47 -11.30 -9.78
CA SER A 2 -1.82 -11.17 -10.33
C SER A 2 -2.70 -12.28 -9.73
N LEU A 3 -3.45 -11.98 -8.67
CA LEU A 3 -4.59 -12.78 -8.24
C LEU A 3 -5.79 -12.41 -9.12
N GLY A 4 -5.64 -12.52 -10.44
CA GLY A 4 -6.59 -12.01 -11.43
C GLY A 4 -7.60 -13.05 -11.90
N HIS A 5 -8.13 -13.89 -11.01
CA HIS A 5 -9.26 -14.76 -11.36
C HIS A 5 -10.51 -14.27 -10.63
N SER A 6 -11.18 -13.28 -11.23
CA SER A 6 -12.51 -12.86 -10.78
C SER A 6 -13.49 -14.02 -10.98
N ILE A 7 -14.32 -14.25 -9.96
CA ILE A 7 -15.46 -15.16 -10.03
C ILE A 7 -16.68 -14.49 -10.69
N ASP A 8 -16.61 -13.18 -10.91
CA ASP A 8 -17.59 -12.41 -11.68
C ASP A 8 -17.26 -12.48 -13.18
N ARG A 9 -17.88 -13.46 -13.85
CA ARG A 9 -17.65 -13.75 -15.27
C ARG A 9 -18.92 -13.70 -16.11
N VAL A 10 -20.05 -13.49 -15.45
CA VAL A 10 -21.36 -13.60 -16.08
C VAL A 10 -22.06 -12.26 -15.93
N ASP A 11 -22.26 -11.59 -17.06
CA ASP A 11 -22.98 -10.32 -17.09
C ASP A 11 -24.50 -10.52 -17.18
N TYR A 12 -25.24 -9.42 -17.01
CA TYR A 12 -26.69 -9.38 -17.12
C TYR A 12 -27.22 -10.04 -18.41
N ASP A 13 -26.65 -9.72 -19.57
CA ASP A 13 -27.14 -10.22 -20.86
C ASP A 13 -26.99 -11.73 -20.97
N GLN A 14 -25.87 -12.26 -20.48
CA GLN A 14 -25.64 -13.70 -20.41
C GLN A 14 -26.61 -14.40 -19.44
N LEU A 15 -26.93 -13.77 -18.31
CA LEU A 15 -27.93 -14.28 -17.37
C LEU A 15 -29.33 -14.33 -17.99
N VAL A 16 -29.75 -13.26 -18.68
CA VAL A 16 -31.04 -13.21 -19.37
C VAL A 16 -31.10 -14.26 -20.47
N ALA A 17 -30.07 -14.34 -21.33
CA ALA A 17 -30.02 -15.28 -22.42
C ALA A 17 -30.06 -16.74 -21.94
N GLU A 18 -29.34 -17.06 -20.86
CA GLU A 18 -29.35 -18.41 -20.26
C GLU A 18 -30.70 -18.75 -19.63
N ALA A 19 -31.33 -17.79 -18.94
CA ALA A 19 -32.64 -18.01 -18.36
C ALA A 19 -33.71 -18.21 -19.44
N GLN A 20 -33.68 -17.41 -20.52
CA GLN A 20 -34.58 -17.56 -21.68
C GLN A 20 -34.43 -18.93 -22.36
N ARG A 21 -33.19 -19.40 -22.58
CA ARG A 21 -32.92 -20.75 -23.15
C ARG A 21 -33.55 -21.87 -22.33
N ARG A 22 -33.71 -21.68 -21.01
CA ARG A 22 -34.26 -22.69 -20.10
C ARG A 22 -35.79 -22.66 -19.99
N ILE A 23 -36.47 -21.62 -20.49
CA ILE A 23 -37.92 -21.44 -20.30
C ILE A 23 -38.69 -22.66 -20.81
N ALA A 24 -38.50 -23.07 -22.07
CA ALA A 24 -39.25 -24.16 -22.67
C ALA A 24 -39.14 -25.48 -21.87
N ALA A 25 -37.92 -25.82 -21.45
CA ALA A 25 -37.65 -27.01 -20.65
C ALA A 25 -38.26 -26.93 -19.24
N ARG A 26 -38.22 -25.74 -18.61
CA ARG A 26 -38.72 -25.54 -17.23
C ARG A 26 -40.23 -25.36 -17.15
N SER A 27 -40.84 -24.74 -18.15
CA SER A 27 -42.29 -24.53 -18.23
C SER A 27 -43.03 -25.73 -18.82
N ARG A 28 -42.31 -26.74 -19.34
CA ARG A 28 -42.89 -27.86 -20.12
C ARG A 28 -43.73 -27.34 -21.30
N GLY A 29 -43.27 -26.26 -21.93
CA GLY A 29 -43.97 -25.58 -23.02
C GLY A 29 -45.24 -24.83 -22.63
N GLN A 30 -45.58 -24.71 -21.34
CA GLN A 30 -46.78 -23.98 -20.89
C GLN A 30 -46.62 -22.45 -21.00
N TRP A 31 -45.39 -21.96 -20.89
CA TRP A 31 -45.05 -20.56 -21.09
C TRP A 31 -44.62 -20.37 -22.54
N THR A 32 -45.44 -19.66 -23.32
CA THR A 32 -45.32 -19.59 -24.80
C THR A 32 -45.06 -18.18 -25.32
N MET A 33 -45.55 -17.15 -24.62
CA MET A 33 -45.18 -15.75 -24.87
C MET A 33 -43.81 -15.48 -24.25
N HIS A 34 -42.90 -14.82 -24.98
CA HIS A 34 -41.57 -14.45 -24.46
C HIS A 34 -41.13 -13.06 -24.97
N GLY A 35 -42.10 -12.17 -25.16
CA GLY A 35 -41.87 -10.83 -25.75
C GLY A 35 -41.80 -9.72 -24.69
N PRO A 36 -41.55 -8.46 -25.09
CA PRO A 36 -41.37 -7.32 -24.17
C PRO A 36 -42.58 -7.01 -23.27
N VAL A 37 -43.78 -7.40 -23.68
CA VAL A 37 -45.02 -7.19 -22.91
C VAL A 37 -45.33 -8.34 -21.94
N ASP A 38 -44.49 -9.38 -21.93
CA ASP A 38 -44.67 -10.53 -21.05
C ASP A 38 -44.14 -10.21 -19.64
N PRO A 39 -45.01 -10.17 -18.61
CA PRO A 39 -44.57 -9.91 -17.25
C PRO A 39 -43.59 -10.97 -16.71
N GLY A 40 -43.64 -12.21 -17.22
CA GLY A 40 -42.67 -13.25 -16.87
C GLY A 40 -41.26 -12.92 -17.35
N ILE A 41 -41.13 -12.30 -18.53
CA ILE A 41 -39.83 -11.82 -19.03
C ILE A 41 -39.35 -10.64 -18.20
N THR A 42 -40.23 -9.69 -17.86
CA THR A 42 -39.87 -8.57 -16.97
C THR A 42 -39.35 -9.06 -15.60
N LEU A 43 -39.98 -10.09 -15.02
CA LEU A 43 -39.49 -10.69 -13.78
C LEU A 43 -38.13 -11.36 -13.97
N LEU A 44 -37.93 -12.09 -15.07
CA LEU A 44 -36.67 -12.74 -15.40
C LEU A 44 -35.53 -11.71 -15.50
N GLU A 45 -35.75 -10.61 -16.19
CA GLU A 45 -34.82 -9.49 -16.31
C GLU A 45 -34.52 -8.86 -14.94
N LEU A 46 -35.54 -8.61 -14.11
CA LEU A 46 -35.35 -8.09 -12.76
C LEU A 46 -34.49 -9.03 -11.90
N TYR A 47 -34.73 -10.34 -11.96
CA TYR A 47 -33.92 -11.32 -11.23
C TYR A 47 -32.50 -11.45 -11.78
N ALA A 48 -32.32 -11.36 -13.10
CA ALA A 48 -30.99 -11.31 -13.70
C ALA A 48 -30.19 -10.10 -13.19
N TRP A 49 -30.81 -8.92 -13.15
CA TRP A 49 -30.21 -7.72 -12.56
C TRP A 49 -29.88 -7.91 -11.07
N LEU A 50 -30.79 -8.46 -10.27
CA LEU A 50 -30.52 -8.72 -8.85
C LEU A 50 -29.36 -9.69 -8.64
N LEU A 51 -29.23 -10.70 -9.51
CA LEU A 51 -28.17 -11.69 -9.43
C LEU A 51 -26.82 -11.12 -9.85
N ASP A 52 -26.78 -10.37 -10.95
CA ASP A 52 -25.60 -9.61 -11.39
C ASP A 52 -25.03 -8.76 -10.25
N GLN A 53 -25.89 -7.98 -9.57
CA GLN A 53 -25.50 -7.19 -8.40
C GLN A 53 -25.01 -8.05 -7.20
N ARG A 54 -25.45 -9.30 -7.07
CA ARG A 54 -24.97 -10.22 -6.03
C ARG A 54 -23.61 -10.82 -6.38
N VAL A 55 -23.41 -11.24 -7.63
CA VAL A 55 -22.12 -11.77 -8.11
C VAL A 55 -21.04 -10.71 -7.96
N TYR A 56 -21.33 -9.48 -8.40
CA TYR A 56 -20.45 -8.34 -8.20
C TYR A 56 -20.04 -8.13 -6.74
N ARG A 57 -20.98 -8.23 -5.80
CA ARG A 57 -20.69 -8.09 -4.36
C ARG A 57 -19.87 -9.27 -3.81
N ALA A 58 -20.09 -10.47 -4.33
CA ALA A 58 -19.40 -11.69 -3.89
C ALA A 58 -17.92 -11.72 -4.35
N ASP A 59 -17.61 -11.12 -5.51
CA ASP A 59 -16.21 -11.01 -5.98
C ASP A 59 -15.37 -10.04 -5.15
N ARG A 60 -16.02 -9.20 -4.33
CA ARG A 60 -15.31 -8.30 -3.43
C ARG A 60 -14.87 -9.02 -2.17
N THR A 61 -13.59 -8.88 -1.83
CA THR A 61 -13.04 -9.28 -0.52
C THR A 61 -12.94 -8.03 0.36
N PRO A 62 -13.84 -7.81 1.34
CA PRO A 62 -13.79 -6.62 2.19
C PRO A 62 -12.57 -6.66 3.12
N GLU A 63 -11.99 -5.48 3.39
CA GLU A 63 -10.86 -5.33 4.32
C GLU A 63 -11.09 -6.01 5.69
N PRO A 64 -12.29 -5.91 6.33
CA PRO A 64 -12.54 -6.62 7.58
C PRO A 64 -12.47 -8.15 7.48
N MET A 65 -12.83 -8.71 6.32
CA MET A 65 -12.73 -10.16 6.08
C MET A 65 -11.28 -10.60 6.01
N VAL A 66 -10.43 -9.83 5.31
CA VAL A 66 -8.98 -10.07 5.26
C VAL A 66 -8.39 -10.03 6.68
N GLN A 67 -8.72 -8.99 7.45
CA GLN A 67 -8.25 -8.85 8.83
C GLN A 67 -8.72 -10.01 9.74
N ALA A 68 -9.97 -10.46 9.61
CA ALA A 68 -10.47 -11.60 10.36
C ALA A 68 -9.74 -12.90 10.01
N ILE A 69 -9.48 -13.14 8.71
CA ILE A 69 -8.73 -14.31 8.24
C ILE A 69 -7.29 -14.27 8.77
N LEU A 70 -6.61 -13.12 8.68
CA LEU A 70 -5.27 -12.94 9.23
C LEU A 70 -5.26 -13.19 10.75
N GLY A 71 -6.26 -12.67 11.47
CA GLY A 71 -6.42 -12.93 12.90
C GLY A 71 -6.56 -14.41 13.26
N VAL A 72 -7.28 -15.20 12.44
CA VAL A 72 -7.36 -16.66 12.60
C VAL A 72 -6.01 -17.34 12.38
N LEU A 73 -5.19 -16.84 11.46
CA LEU A 73 -3.84 -17.33 11.21
C LEU A 73 -2.84 -16.91 12.30
N GLY A 74 -3.26 -16.10 13.28
CA GLY A 74 -2.37 -15.49 14.27
C GLY A 74 -1.50 -14.38 13.70
N GLU A 75 -1.77 -13.95 12.47
CA GLU A 75 -1.08 -12.85 11.81
C GLU A 75 -1.76 -11.53 12.17
N GLY A 76 -1.02 -10.65 12.84
CA GLY A 76 -1.46 -9.30 13.16
C GLY A 76 -0.96 -8.28 12.14
N LEU A 77 -1.59 -7.10 12.12
CA LEU A 77 -0.99 -5.95 11.47
C LEU A 77 0.36 -5.66 12.13
N ALA A 78 1.42 -5.53 11.32
CA ALA A 78 2.71 -5.12 11.82
C ALA A 78 2.58 -3.76 12.52
N PRO A 79 3.18 -3.57 13.70
CA PRO A 79 3.11 -2.29 14.39
C PRO A 79 3.74 -1.19 13.53
N ALA A 80 3.18 0.01 13.60
CA ALA A 80 3.76 1.17 12.96
C ALA A 80 5.20 1.36 13.46
N ARG A 81 6.15 1.45 12.53
CA ARG A 81 7.57 1.71 12.84
C ARG A 81 7.84 3.20 12.71
N ALA A 82 8.54 3.77 13.69
CA ALA A 82 8.96 5.17 13.63
C ALA A 82 9.88 5.39 12.41
N ALA A 83 9.60 6.43 11.63
CA ALA A 83 10.44 6.81 10.51
C ALA A 83 11.78 7.39 11.00
N GLY A 84 12.86 7.06 10.31
CA GLY A 84 14.19 7.66 10.50
C GLY A 84 14.48 8.69 9.41
N VAL A 85 15.21 9.75 9.76
CA VAL A 85 15.64 10.78 8.80
C VAL A 85 17.05 11.26 9.18
N VAL A 86 17.81 11.70 8.19
CA VAL A 86 19.10 12.37 8.38
C VAL A 86 18.87 13.87 8.35
N LEU A 87 19.44 14.58 9.33
CA LEU A 87 19.41 16.03 9.41
C LEU A 87 20.82 16.57 9.24
N GLU A 88 21.00 17.54 8.35
CA GLU A 88 22.20 18.36 8.30
C GLU A 88 22.08 19.46 9.36
N LEU A 89 23.14 19.66 10.12
CA LEU A 89 23.21 20.68 11.17
C LEU A 89 24.42 21.57 10.89
N SER A 90 24.16 22.85 10.61
CA SER A 90 25.21 23.83 10.31
C SER A 90 25.20 24.95 11.35
N PRO A 91 25.56 24.66 12.62
CA PRO A 91 25.68 25.71 13.63
C PRO A 91 26.90 26.60 13.31
N PRO A 92 26.88 27.89 13.72
CA PRO A 92 27.99 28.83 13.47
C PRO A 92 29.29 28.50 14.24
N GLY A 93 29.31 27.43 15.05
CA GLY A 93 30.46 27.01 15.83
C GLY A 93 30.15 25.71 16.61
N PRO A 94 31.14 25.17 17.34
CA PRO A 94 30.95 23.94 18.13
C PRO A 94 29.81 24.11 19.13
N ARG A 95 28.86 23.18 19.12
CA ARG A 95 27.68 23.24 19.98
C ARG A 95 27.26 21.86 20.44
N ARG A 96 27.04 21.70 21.76
CA ARG A 96 26.32 20.56 22.33
C ARG A 96 24.83 20.81 22.24
N LEU A 97 24.15 20.01 21.43
CA LEU A 97 22.71 19.96 21.34
C LEU A 97 22.22 18.82 22.26
N GLY A 98 21.25 19.14 23.13
CA GLY A 98 20.54 18.10 23.88
C GLY A 98 19.71 17.20 22.96
N ARG A 99 18.77 16.45 23.54
CA ARG A 99 17.72 15.85 22.71
C ARG A 99 16.81 16.97 22.21
N PHE A 100 16.53 16.98 20.91
CA PHE A 100 15.69 18.01 20.32
C PHE A 100 14.68 17.39 19.35
N ALA A 101 13.64 18.16 19.08
CA ALA A 101 12.60 17.83 18.12
C ALA A 101 12.70 18.76 16.91
N VAL A 102 12.40 18.24 15.73
CA VAL A 102 12.31 19.02 14.49
C VAL A 102 10.96 18.75 13.83
N GLN A 103 10.30 19.81 13.40
CA GLN A 103 9.08 19.72 12.60
C GLN A 103 9.43 19.84 11.12
N VAL A 104 8.72 19.08 10.29
CA VAL A 104 8.84 19.21 8.84
C VAL A 104 8.01 20.40 8.39
N ALA A 105 8.62 21.44 7.82
CA ALA A 105 7.93 22.68 7.45
C ALA A 105 6.67 22.47 6.59
N ARG A 106 6.70 21.49 5.66
CA ARG A 106 5.55 21.15 4.79
C ARG A 106 4.50 20.25 5.46
N ARG A 107 4.80 19.69 6.63
CA ARG A 107 3.99 18.72 7.39
C ARG A 107 4.22 18.95 8.90
N PRO A 108 3.74 20.07 9.47
CA PRO A 108 4.07 20.46 10.85
C PRO A 108 3.57 19.47 11.92
N GLU A 109 2.61 18.62 11.58
CA GLU A 109 2.16 17.51 12.43
C GLU A 109 3.18 16.38 12.54
N LEU A 110 4.16 16.31 11.63
CA LEU A 110 5.26 15.36 11.70
C LEU A 110 6.41 15.95 12.50
N THR A 111 6.61 15.38 13.68
CA THR A 111 7.71 15.72 14.58
C THR A 111 8.71 14.57 14.65
N PHE A 112 9.97 14.85 14.29
CA PHE A 112 11.08 13.94 14.48
C PHE A 112 11.81 14.32 15.77
N THR A 113 12.31 13.33 16.50
CA THR A 113 13.12 13.57 17.71
C THR A 113 14.46 12.85 17.60
N THR A 114 15.50 13.46 18.14
CA THR A 114 16.78 12.76 18.28
C THR A 114 16.70 11.72 19.40
N ARG A 115 17.23 10.52 19.13
CA ARG A 115 17.27 9.43 20.11
C ARG A 115 18.24 9.72 21.26
N ARG A 116 19.30 10.48 20.98
CA ARG A 116 20.36 10.87 21.92
C ARG A 116 20.72 12.34 21.77
N ALA A 117 21.42 12.87 22.76
CA ALA A 117 22.07 14.17 22.64
C ALA A 117 23.15 14.12 21.54
N ILE A 118 23.38 15.24 20.88
CA ILE A 118 24.32 15.36 19.74
C ILE A 118 25.28 16.50 20.03
N ALA A 119 26.58 16.24 20.01
CA ALA A 119 27.58 17.31 19.93
C ALA A 119 27.91 17.54 18.44
N VAL A 120 27.81 18.78 17.99
CA VAL A 120 28.26 19.20 16.66
C VAL A 120 29.60 19.89 16.85
N ALA A 121 30.67 19.23 16.38
CA ALA A 121 32.01 19.78 16.32
C ALA A 121 32.28 20.36 14.92
N PRO A 122 33.21 21.33 14.78
CA PRO A 122 33.70 21.71 13.46
C PRO A 122 34.31 20.49 12.77
N VAL A 123 34.05 20.38 11.46
CA VAL A 123 34.70 19.41 10.59
C VAL A 123 35.74 20.17 9.78
N ASP A 124 37.01 19.98 10.09
CA ASP A 124 38.11 20.68 9.44
C ASP A 124 38.51 20.01 8.11
N ALA A 125 38.44 18.68 8.06
CA ALA A 125 38.69 17.88 6.86
C ALA A 125 37.91 16.55 6.89
N ILE A 126 37.59 16.03 5.71
CA ILE A 126 37.10 14.66 5.52
C ILE A 126 38.09 13.96 4.59
N GLU A 127 38.74 12.91 5.07
CA GLU A 127 39.72 12.14 4.33
C GLU A 127 39.24 10.70 4.10
N LEU A 128 39.60 10.10 2.96
CA LEU A 128 39.30 8.71 2.63
C LEU A 128 40.58 7.90 2.58
N GLN A 129 40.85 7.14 3.64
CA GLN A 129 41.97 6.20 3.68
C GLN A 129 41.50 4.80 3.32
N THR A 130 42.20 4.17 2.37
CA THR A 130 42.01 2.77 1.99
C THR A 130 43.29 2.00 2.28
N TRP A 131 43.24 0.67 2.22
CA TRP A 131 44.45 -0.16 2.33
C TRP A 131 45.45 0.10 1.18
N GLU A 132 45.01 0.70 0.08
CA GLU A 132 45.85 1.13 -1.06
C GLU A 132 46.40 2.56 -0.89
N GLY A 133 46.09 3.25 0.20
CA GLY A 133 46.50 4.62 0.49
C GLY A 133 45.36 5.65 0.46
N ASP A 134 45.75 6.93 0.41
CA ASP A 134 44.86 8.09 0.43
C ASP A 134 44.08 8.23 -0.88
N ARG A 135 42.75 8.25 -0.76
CA ARG A 135 41.77 8.40 -1.84
C ARG A 135 40.85 9.60 -1.60
N THR A 136 41.25 10.57 -0.78
CA THR A 136 40.44 11.77 -0.44
C THR A 136 39.99 12.54 -1.68
N ALA A 137 40.82 12.59 -2.73
CA ALA A 137 40.49 13.23 -4.01
C ALA A 137 39.26 12.60 -4.72
N ASP A 138 38.87 11.37 -4.37
CA ASP A 138 37.73 10.69 -4.96
C ASP A 138 36.38 11.07 -4.29
N LEU A 139 36.40 11.69 -3.10
CA LEU A 139 35.21 12.05 -2.31
C LEU A 139 34.27 13.10 -2.95
N GLY A 140 34.67 13.73 -4.07
CA GLY A 140 33.83 14.67 -4.82
C GLY A 140 33.35 14.17 -6.18
N ARG A 141 33.85 13.00 -6.64
CA ARG A 141 33.57 12.50 -8.00
C ARG A 141 32.23 11.78 -8.10
N ARG A 142 31.81 11.14 -7.01
CA ARG A 142 30.50 10.50 -6.84
C ARG A 142 30.05 10.65 -5.39
N PRO A 143 28.74 10.81 -5.14
CA PRO A 143 28.23 10.80 -3.78
C PRO A 143 28.50 9.42 -3.14
N VAL A 144 29.37 9.40 -2.14
CA VAL A 144 29.65 8.21 -1.33
C VAL A 144 28.82 8.32 -0.04
N PRO A 145 27.90 7.39 0.23
CA PRO A 145 27.19 7.37 1.50
C PRO A 145 28.15 7.00 2.62
N LEU A 146 28.65 8.00 3.34
CA LEU A 146 29.52 7.80 4.51
C LEU A 146 28.75 7.16 5.67
N LEU A 147 27.45 7.44 5.76
CA LEU A 147 26.54 6.92 6.78
C LEU A 147 25.42 6.12 6.11
N ARG A 148 24.97 5.05 6.76
CA ARG A 148 23.74 4.37 6.32
C ARG A 148 22.57 5.32 6.47
N ALA A 149 21.77 5.48 5.41
CA ALA A 149 20.51 6.21 5.46
C ALA A 149 19.37 5.37 6.09
N ASP A 150 19.71 4.50 7.04
CA ASP A 150 18.78 3.65 7.79
C ASP A 150 18.28 4.32 9.08
N GLY A 151 18.76 5.54 9.37
CA GLY A 151 18.43 6.27 10.59
C GLY A 151 19.14 5.73 11.85
N ALA A 152 20.14 4.86 11.69
CA ALA A 152 21.00 4.46 12.79
C ALA A 152 21.92 5.61 13.21
N ALA A 153 22.23 5.66 14.49
CA ALA A 153 23.20 6.61 15.04
C ALA A 153 24.59 6.30 14.49
N ALA A 154 25.20 7.24 13.77
CA ALA A 154 26.61 7.14 13.39
C ALA A 154 27.52 7.61 14.54
N GLU A 155 28.56 6.85 14.83
CA GLU A 155 29.66 7.25 15.72
C GLU A 155 30.90 7.44 14.86
N ALA A 156 31.48 8.64 14.90
CA ALA A 156 32.81 8.90 14.37
C ALA A 156 33.79 8.75 15.52
N THR A 157 34.72 7.81 15.40
CA THR A 157 35.84 7.62 16.34
C THR A 157 37.01 8.49 15.93
#